data_AF-A0A383D9F8-F1
#
_entry.id   AF-A0A383D9F8-F1
#
_cell.length_a   1.000
_cell.length_b   1.000
_cell.length_c   1.000
_cell.angle_alpha   90.00
_cell.angle_beta   90.00
_cell.angle_gamma   90.00
#
_symmetry.space_group_name_H-M   'P 1'
#
loop_
_entity.id
_entity.type
_entity.pdbx_description
1 polymer ?
#
loop_
_entity_poly.entity_id
_entity_poly.type
_entity_poly.pdbx_seq_one_letter_code
_entity_poly.pdbx_strand_id
1 'polypeptide(L)' 'VGGKLLLRIEDTDQSRKVENATERLLSTFNKLNIQFDEGPECGGENGPYFQSQRLDIYRHYIQI' A
#
# COMPACT_ATOMS: atom_id res chain seq x y z
N VAL A 1 -12.77 21.25 -1.62
CA VAL A 1 -11.73 20.83 -0.64
C VAL A 1 -10.76 19.94 -1.41
N GLY A 2 -9.44 20.22 -1.38
CA GLY A 2 -8.44 19.51 -2.19
C GLY A 2 -7.59 18.55 -1.36
N GLY A 3 -8.18 17.41 -0.98
CA GLY A 3 -7.45 16.33 -0.30
C GLY A 3 -6.78 15.37 -1.29
N LYS A 4 -5.85 14.55 -0.79
CA LYS A 4 -5.25 13.44 -1.54
C LYS A 4 -5.80 12.10 -1.05
N LEU A 5 -6.02 11.16 -1.95
CA LEU A 5 -6.39 9.77 -1.67
C LEU A 5 -5.16 8.87 -1.81
N LEU A 6 -4.83 8.12 -0.75
CA LEU A 6 -3.67 7.24 -0.71
C LEU A 6 -4.09 5.78 -0.53
N LEU A 7 -3.41 4.85 -1.22
CA LEU A 7 -3.55 3.41 -1.02
C LEU A 7 -2.27 2.80 -0.45
N ARG A 8 -2.38 2.12 0.68
CA ARG A 8 -1.29 1.31 1.24
C ARG A 8 -1.78 -0.12 1.46
N ILE A 9 -0.96 -1.09 1.07
CA ILE A 9 -1.23 -2.51 1.26
C ILE A 9 -0.66 -2.93 2.62
N GLU A 10 -1.54 -3.32 3.53
CA GLU A 10 -1.21 -3.79 4.88
C GLU A 10 -0.95 -5.31 4.85
N ASP A 11 0.23 -5.71 4.39
CA ASP A 11 0.62 -7.10 4.18
C ASP A 11 1.68 -7.59 5.19
N THR A 12 1.70 -7.07 6.42
CA THR A 12 2.67 -7.51 7.44
C THR A 12 2.47 -8.94 7.90
N ASP A 13 1.24 -9.45 7.91
CA ASP A 13 0.95 -10.83 8.24
C ASP A 13 0.99 -11.74 7.00
N GLN A 14 2.19 -12.25 6.72
CA GLN A 14 2.43 -13.12 5.56
C GLN A 14 1.68 -14.46 5.64
N SER A 15 1.31 -14.93 6.84
CA SER A 15 0.58 -16.19 7.02
C SER A 15 -0.87 -16.12 6.51
N ARG A 16 -1.44 -14.91 6.48
CA ARG A 16 -2.79 -14.63 5.99
C ARG A 16 -2.82 -14.13 4.54
N LYS A 17 -1.69 -14.17 3.84
CA LYS A 17 -1.63 -13.71 2.45
C LYS A 17 -2.47 -14.61 1.56
N VAL A 18 -3.42 -14.01 0.85
CA VAL A 18 -4.18 -14.67 -0.21
C VAL A 18 -3.55 -14.30 -1.54
N GLU A 19 -3.20 -15.31 -2.34
CA GLU A 19 -2.63 -15.11 -3.68
C GLU A 19 -3.56 -14.23 -4.54
N ASN A 20 -2.98 -13.30 -5.30
CA ASN A 20 -3.69 -12.39 -6.19
C ASN A 20 -4.68 -11.41 -5.51
N ALA A 21 -4.69 -11.31 -4.17
CA ALA A 21 -5.62 -10.43 -3.46
C ALA A 21 -5.35 -8.95 -3.73
N THR A 22 -4.09 -8.53 -3.78
CA THR A 22 -3.69 -7.15 -4.07
C THR A 22 -4.07 -6.77 -5.51
N GLU A 23 -3.79 -7.64 -6.47
CA GLU A 23 -4.10 -7.45 -7.88
C GLU A 23 -5.61 -7.33 -8.10
N ARG A 24 -6.40 -8.17 -7.40
CA ARG A 24 -7.87 -8.08 -7.41
C ARG A 24 -8.38 -6.77 -6.81
N LEU A 25 -7.78 -6.32 -5.71
CA LEU A 25 -8.11 -5.05 -5.08
C LEU A 25 -7.86 -3.87 -6.04
N LEU A 26 -6.66 -3.80 -6.62
CA LEU A 26 -6.27 -2.77 -7.59
C LEU A 26 -7.16 -2.78 -8.83
N SER A 27 -7.42 -3.96 -9.40
CA SER A 27 -8.35 -4.12 -10.52
C SER A 27 -9.77 -3.64 -10.19
N THR A 28 -10.23 -3.84 -8.96
CA THR A 28 -11.55 -3.37 -8.51
C THR A 28 -11.60 -1.85 -8.46
N PHE A 29 -10.60 -1.18 -7.89
CA PHE A 29 -10.54 0.29 -7.90
C PHE A 29 -10.45 0.87 -9.31
N ASN A 30 -9.65 0.26 -10.17
CA ASN A 30 -9.54 0.65 -11.58
C ASN A 30 -10.89 0.53 -12.31
N LYS A 31 -11.65 -0.55 -12.09
CA LYS A 31 -13.01 -0.72 -12.66
C LYS A 31 -14.02 0.31 -12.13
N LEU A 32 -13.83 0.76 -10.91
CA LEU A 32 -14.67 1.80 -10.29
C LEU A 32 -14.22 3.22 -10.64
N ASN A 33 -13.17 3.38 -11.47
CA ASN A 33 -12.55 4.66 -11.79
C ASN A 33 -12.10 5.45 -10.54
N ILE A 34 -11.70 4.75 -9.49
CA ILE A 34 -11.13 5.36 -8.29
C ILE A 34 -9.62 5.48 -8.51
N GLN A 35 -9.11 6.70 -8.55
CA GLN A 35 -7.70 7.01 -8.73
C GLN A 35 -7.08 7.43 -7.41
N PHE A 36 -5.87 6.93 -7.13
CA PHE A 36 -5.10 7.29 -5.95
C PHE A 36 -4.01 8.29 -6.34
N ASP A 37 -3.85 9.33 -5.52
CA ASP A 37 -2.76 10.30 -5.67
C ASP A 37 -1.41 9.70 -5.28
N GLU A 38 -1.41 8.75 -4.34
CA GLU A 38 -0.24 7.94 -4.00
C GLU A 38 -0.63 6.49 -3.72
N GLY A 39 0.21 5.54 -4.10
CA GLY A 39 -0.10 4.13 -3.93
C GLY A 39 0.88 3.16 -4.58
N PRO A 40 0.58 1.85 -4.54
CA PRO A 40 1.48 0.81 -5.04
C PRO A 40 1.74 0.88 -6.54
N GLU A 41 0.78 1.36 -7.35
CA GLU A 41 0.94 1.49 -8.81
C GLU A 41 1.51 2.86 -9.23
N CYS A 42 1.08 3.95 -8.58
CA CYS A 42 1.47 5.32 -8.95
C CYS A 42 2.67 5.88 -8.17
N GLY A 43 3.15 5.18 -7.14
CA GLY A 43 4.21 5.66 -6.27
C GLY A 43 3.76 6.84 -5.41
N GLY A 44 4.70 7.72 -5.06
CA GLY A 44 4.46 8.87 -4.19
C GLY A 44 5.66 9.18 -3.30
N GLU A 45 5.60 10.30 -2.59
CA GLU A 45 6.70 10.78 -1.76
C GLU A 45 6.91 9.92 -0.51
N ASN A 46 5.86 9.23 -0.05
CA ASN A 46 5.85 8.48 1.22
C ASN A 46 5.94 6.96 1.04
N GLY A 47 6.36 6.49 -0.14
CA GLY A 47 6.58 5.07 -0.42
C GLY A 47 7.66 4.42 0.46
N PRO A 48 7.84 3.09 0.40
CA PRO A 48 7.04 2.12 -0.35
C PRO A 48 5.61 1.95 0.19
N TYR A 49 4.66 1.60 -0.68
CA TYR A 49 3.24 1.44 -0.35
C TYR A 49 2.82 0.00 0.01
N PHE A 50 3.77 -0.92 0.08
CA PHE A 50 3.60 -2.24 0.69
C PHE A 50 4.24 -2.24 2.07
N GLN A 51 3.48 -2.63 3.08
CA GLN A 51 3.95 -2.58 4.46
C GLN A 51 5.09 -3.57 4.71
N SER A 52 5.08 -4.72 4.06
CA SER A 52 6.15 -5.72 4.08
C SER A 52 7.50 -5.20 3.56
N GLN A 53 7.49 -4.15 2.73
CA GLN A 53 8.70 -3.51 2.19
C GLN A 53 9.25 -2.39 3.09
N ARG A 54 8.58 -2.09 4.22
CA ARG A 54 8.94 -0.96 5.11
C ARG A 54 9.68 -1.40 6.37
N LEU A 55 10.26 -2.60 6.39
CA LEU A 55 10.91 -3.16 7.58
C LEU A 55 12.02 -2.26 8.14
N ASP A 56 12.82 -1.62 7.28
CA ASP A 56 13.91 -0.74 7.74
C ASP A 56 13.38 0.52 8.43
N ILE A 57 12.24 1.04 7.98
CA ILE A 57 11.54 2.14 8.63
C ILE A 57 11.10 1.72 10.04
N TYR A 58 10.48 0.54 10.17
CA TYR A 58 10.05 0.06 11.50
C TYR A 58 11.23 -0.18 12.43
N ARG A 59 12.33 -0.77 11.94
CA ARG A 59 13.55 -0.98 12.71
C ARG A 59 14.14 0.33 13.23
N HIS A 60 14.12 1.39 12.41
CA HIS A 60 14.57 2.71 12.83
C HIS A 60 13.75 3.27 14.00
N TYR A 61 12.43 3.09 13.97
CA TYR A 61 11.52 3.66 14.99
C TYR A 61 11.38 2.82 16.26
N ILE A 62 11.56 1.50 16.20
CA ILE A 62 11.30 0.61 17.34
C ILE A 62 12.38 0.72 18.44
N GLN A 63 13.53 1.37 18.19
CA GLN A 63 14.63 1.65 19.15
C GLN A 63 14.68 0.66 20.33
N ILE A 64 15.16 -0.56 20.07
CA ILE A 64 15.49 -1.55 21.11
C ILE A 64 16.92 -1.33 21.58
#